data_AF-A0A7T0JRQ7-F1
#
_entry.id   AF-A0A7T0JRQ7-F1
#
_cell.length_a   1.000
_cell.length_b   1.000
_cell.length_c   1.000
_cell.angle_alpha   90.00
_cell.angle_beta   90.00
_cell.angle_gamma   90.00
#
_symmetry.space_group_name_H-M   'P 1'
#
loop_
_entity.id
_entity.type
_entity.pdbx_description
1 polymer ?
#
loop_
_entity_poly.entity_id
_entity_poly.type
_entity_poly.pdbx_seq_one_letter_code
_entity_poly.pdbx_strand_id
1 'polypeptide(L)'
;MTEKTKNQVFITDDSARIISHINYRLERLQDEIQRLKALDYLLTNSTNHEISELAWLVEPIAANMAAIQEELMDFSMTKGLAITTQTKPEAVND
;
A
#
# COMPACT_ATOMS: atom_id res chain seq x y z
N MET A 1 21.85 18.94 -27.86
CA MET A 1 20.77 18.87 -26.85
C MET A 1 20.40 17.41 -26.71
N THR A 2 20.72 16.78 -25.58
CA THR A 2 20.44 15.35 -25.33
C THR A 2 19.05 15.22 -24.74
N GLU A 3 18.14 14.61 -25.50
CA GLU A 3 16.81 14.24 -25.01
C GLU A 3 16.98 13.31 -23.80
N LYS A 4 16.38 13.69 -22.68
CA LYS A 4 16.28 12.82 -21.51
C LYS A 4 15.43 11.62 -21.91
N THR A 5 16.06 10.47 -22.11
CA THR A 5 15.42 9.18 -22.22
C THR A 5 14.55 8.99 -20.98
N LYS A 6 13.22 9.17 -21.12
CA LYS A 6 12.28 8.75 -20.09
C LYS A 6 12.45 7.24 -19.95
N ASN A 7 12.94 6.77 -18.81
CA ASN A 7 12.94 5.36 -18.46
C ASN A 7 11.48 4.87 -18.49
N GLN A 8 11.06 4.29 -19.62
CA GLN A 8 9.78 3.59 -19.74
C GLN A 8 10.01 2.17 -19.26
N VAL A 9 9.44 1.83 -18.10
CA VAL A 9 9.42 0.46 -17.61
C VAL A 9 8.13 -0.20 -18.09
N PHE A 10 8.26 -1.19 -18.97
CA PHE A 10 7.13 -1.97 -19.48
C PHE A 10 6.64 -2.96 -18.43
N ILE A 11 5.40 -2.79 -17.99
CA ILE A 11 4.70 -3.70 -17.08
C ILE A 11 3.96 -4.74 -17.92
N THR A 12 4.26 -6.03 -17.76
CA THR A 12 3.46 -7.12 -18.35
C THR A 12 2.08 -7.20 -17.68
N ASP A 13 1.04 -7.72 -18.34
CA ASP A 13 -0.32 -7.80 -17.78
C ASP A 13 -0.38 -8.44 -16.37
N ASP A 14 0.49 -9.43 -16.11
CA ASP A 14 0.66 -10.03 -14.78
C ASP A 14 1.09 -9.01 -13.72
N SER A 15 1.97 -8.10 -14.08
CA SER A 15 2.48 -7.07 -13.18
C SER A 15 1.43 -5.98 -12.90
N ALA A 16 0.56 -5.66 -13.87
CA ALA A 16 -0.59 -4.77 -13.65
C ALA A 16 -1.62 -5.40 -12.69
N ARG A 17 -1.91 -6.70 -12.85
CA ARG A 17 -2.74 -7.46 -11.92
C ARG A 17 -2.12 -7.50 -10.52
N ILE A 18 -0.80 -7.68 -10.41
CA ILE A 18 -0.08 -7.68 -9.13
C ILE A 18 -0.20 -6.32 -8.45
N ILE A 19 0.01 -5.21 -9.17
CA ILE A 19 -0.14 -3.86 -8.61
C ILE A 19 -1.57 -3.61 -8.14
N SER A 20 -2.57 -3.97 -8.95
CA SER A 20 -3.98 -3.86 -8.54
C SER A 20 -4.29 -4.70 -7.29
N HIS A 21 -3.72 -5.90 -7.19
CA HIS A 21 -3.86 -6.76 -6.02
C HIS A 21 -3.17 -6.17 -4.78
N ILE A 22 -1.99 -5.57 -4.94
CA ILE A 22 -1.27 -4.87 -3.86
C ILE A 22 -2.10 -3.68 -3.38
N ASN A 23 -2.59 -2.84 -4.29
CA ASN A 23 -3.43 -1.69 -3.95
C ASN A 23 -4.69 -2.11 -3.18
N TYR A 24 -5.40 -3.14 -3.65
CA TYR A 24 -6.55 -3.69 -2.94
C TYR A 24 -6.21 -4.16 -1.52
N ARG A 25 -5.06 -4.82 -1.35
CA ARG A 25 -4.60 -5.24 -0.02
C ARG A 25 -4.21 -4.06 0.87
N LEU A 26 -3.68 -2.98 0.30
CA LEU A 26 -3.34 -1.76 1.04
C LEU A 26 -4.57 -1.02 1.54
N GLU A 27 -5.63 -0.94 0.73
CA GLU A 27 -6.93 -0.41 1.17
C GLU A 27 -7.49 -1.21 2.34
N ARG A 28 -7.45 -2.55 2.27
CA ARG A 28 -7.88 -3.41 3.38
C ARG A 28 -7.03 -3.23 4.63
N LEU A 29 -5.71 -3.06 4.47
CA LEU A 29 -4.82 -2.79 5.59
C LEU A 29 -5.16 -1.47 6.29
N GLN A 30 -5.53 -0.44 5.53
CA GLN A 30 -6.00 0.84 6.05
C GLN A 30 -7.22 0.67 6.97
N ASP A 31 -8.21 -0.12 6.56
CA ASP A 31 -9.41 -0.39 7.36
C ASP A 31 -9.06 -1.05 8.70
N GLU A 32 -8.14 -2.02 8.70
CA GLU A 32 -7.71 -2.69 9.93
C GLU A 32 -6.91 -1.75 10.85
N ILE A 33 -6.09 -0.86 10.29
CA ILE A 33 -5.40 0.20 11.07
C ILE A 33 -6.42 1.13 11.75
N GLN A 34 -7.48 1.53 11.04
CA GLN A 34 -8.53 2.37 11.63
C GLN A 34 -9.25 1.66 12.78
N ARG A 35 -9.51 0.36 12.66
CA ARG A 35 -10.09 -0.45 13.75
C ARG A 35 -9.15 -0.54 14.95
N LEU A 36 -7.84 -0.71 14.72
CA LEU A 36 -6.85 -0.70 15.81
C LEU A 36 -6.80 0.64 16.53
N LYS A 37 -6.83 1.77 15.79
CA LYS A 37 -6.90 3.11 16.40
C LYS A 37 -8.19 3.32 17.18
N ALA A 38 -9.33 2.82 16.69
CA ALA A 38 -10.59 2.87 17.42
C ALA A 38 -10.54 2.03 18.70
N LEU A 39 -9.94 0.83 18.64
CA LEU A 39 -9.72 -0.01 19.82
C LEU A 39 -8.82 0.70 20.84
N ASP A 40 -7.70 1.25 20.40
CA ASP A 40 -6.79 2.02 21.25
C ASP A 40 -7.50 3.19 21.96
N TYR A 41 -8.33 3.94 21.23
CA TYR A 41 -9.16 5.00 21.82
C TYR A 41 -10.13 4.46 22.87
N LEU A 42 -10.81 3.33 22.61
CA LEU A 42 -11.74 2.72 23.57
C LEU A 42 -11.04 2.20 24.82
N LEU A 43 -9.85 1.62 24.67
CA LEU A 43 -9.03 1.15 25.79
C LEU A 43 -8.54 2.34 26.62
N THR A 44 -7.94 3.35 25.98
CA THR A 44 -7.42 4.54 26.66
C THR A 44 -8.49 5.28 27.46
N ASN A 45 -9.73 5.33 26.95
CA ASN A 45 -10.86 6.00 27.60
C ASN A 45 -11.72 5.05 28.45
N SER A 46 -11.27 3.82 28.70
CA SER A 46 -11.96 2.89 29.58
C SER A 46 -12.00 3.43 31.02
N THR A 47 -13.16 3.34 31.66
CA THR A 47 -13.30 3.61 33.10
C THR A 47 -12.74 2.49 33.98
N ASN A 48 -12.52 1.31 33.41
CA ASN A 48 -11.83 0.20 34.05
C ASN A 48 -10.32 0.36 33.83
N HIS A 49 -9.56 0.43 34.92
CA HIS A 49 -8.12 0.66 34.90
C HIS A 49 -7.34 -0.51 34.27
N GLU A 50 -7.71 -1.75 34.56
CA GLU A 50 -7.03 -2.91 33.97
C GLU A 50 -7.17 -2.94 32.44
N ILE A 51 -8.30 -2.48 31.92
CA ILE A 51 -8.56 -2.37 30.48
C ILE A 51 -7.80 -1.17 29.88
N SER A 52 -7.70 -0.04 30.59
CA SER A 52 -6.92 1.11 30.09
C SER A 52 -5.43 0.80 30.00
N GLU A 53 -4.91 -0.03 30.90
CA GLU A 53 -3.54 -0.56 30.85
C GLU A 53 -3.30 -1.51 29.67
N LEU A 54 -4.31 -1.81 28.83
CA LEU A 54 -4.07 -2.54 27.57
C LEU A 54 -3.78 -1.60 26.40
N ALA A 55 -4.03 -0.29 26.52
CA ALA A 55 -3.82 0.67 25.43
C ALA A 55 -2.35 0.70 24.96
N TRP A 56 -1.39 0.63 25.89
CA TRP A 56 0.05 0.63 25.55
C TRP A 56 0.47 -0.55 24.66
N LEU A 57 -0.29 -1.65 24.63
CA LEU A 57 -0.04 -2.78 23.73
C LEU A 57 -0.51 -2.50 22.30
N VAL A 58 -1.58 -1.72 22.14
CA VAL A 58 -2.27 -1.51 20.86
C VAL A 58 -1.67 -0.31 20.12
N GLU A 59 -1.39 0.78 20.82
CA GLU A 59 -0.82 2.01 20.26
C GLU A 59 0.42 1.75 19.35
N PRO A 60 1.48 1.06 19.80
CA PRO A 60 2.66 0.82 18.96
C PRO A 60 2.37 -0.09 17.76
N ILE A 61 1.40 -1.00 17.87
CA ILE A 61 1.01 -1.89 16.75
C ILE A 61 0.31 -1.04 15.68
N ALA A 62 -0.64 -0.19 16.07
CA ALA A 62 -1.36 0.68 15.15
C ALA A 62 -0.41 1.67 14.44
N ALA A 63 0.56 2.23 15.17
CA ALA A 63 1.56 3.13 14.62
C ALA A 63 2.49 2.43 13.60
N ASN A 64 3.03 1.26 13.93
CA ASN A 64 3.90 0.51 13.02
C ASN A 64 3.16 0.04 11.77
N MET A 65 1.90 -0.42 11.90
CA MET A 65 1.10 -0.81 10.74
C MET A 65 0.80 0.37 9.82
N ALA A 66 0.55 1.55 10.38
CA ALA A 66 0.37 2.77 9.58
C ALA A 66 1.65 3.15 8.80
N ALA A 67 2.82 3.07 9.44
CA ALA A 67 4.10 3.33 8.76
C ALA A 67 4.35 2.33 7.62
N ILE A 68 4.14 1.03 7.86
CA ILE A 68 4.26 0.00 6.81
C ILE A 68 3.28 0.26 5.66
N GLN A 69 2.04 0.64 5.95
CA GLN A 69 1.06 0.97 4.92
C GLN A 69 1.54 2.15 4.06
N GLU A 70 2.07 3.21 4.69
CA GLU A 70 2.61 4.38 4.00
C GLU A 70 3.79 4.01 3.08
N GLU A 71 4.76 3.25 3.59
CA GLU A 71 5.90 2.76 2.79
C GLU A 71 5.45 1.93 1.58
N LEU A 72 4.44 1.07 1.75
CA LEU A 72 3.91 0.25 0.67
C LEU A 72 3.09 1.06 -0.34
N MET A 73 2.35 2.07 0.11
CA MET A 73 1.67 3.01 -0.79
C MET A 73 2.69 3.79 -1.61
N ASP A 74 3.73 4.33 -0.98
CA ASP A 74 4.81 5.04 -1.66
C ASP A 74 5.51 4.15 -2.67
N PHE A 75 5.82 2.90 -2.31
CA PHE A 75 6.35 1.90 -3.24
C PHE A 75 5.43 1.68 -4.45
N SER A 76 4.12 1.53 -4.21
CA SER A 76 3.13 1.33 -5.28
C SER A 76 2.94 2.57 -6.17
N MET A 77 3.15 3.78 -5.63
CA MET A 77 2.92 5.05 -6.30
C MET A 77 4.20 5.72 -6.85
N THR A 78 5.38 5.17 -6.56
CA THR A 78 6.66 5.73 -7.01
C THR A 78 6.68 5.85 -8.53
N LYS A 79 6.62 7.10 -9.01
CA LYS A 79 6.56 7.48 -10.43
C LYS A 79 7.86 7.11 -11.15
N GLY A 80 7.87 5.91 -11.72
CA GLY A 80 8.89 5.41 -12.65
C GLY A 80 8.37 4.34 -13.61
N LEU A 81 7.20 3.75 -13.34
CA LEU A 81 6.52 2.86 -14.28
C LEU A 81 5.49 3.67 -15.07
N ALA A 82 5.92 4.26 -16.19
CA ALA A 82 5.00 4.66 -17.24
C ALA A 82 4.39 3.37 -17.83
N ILE A 83 3.21 3.00 -17.34
CA ILE A 83 2.48 1.81 -17.76
C ILE A 83 1.93 2.05 -19.18
N THR A 84 2.70 1.65 -20.19
CA THR A 84 2.17 1.48 -21.55
C THR A 84 1.95 0.00 -21.78
N THR A 85 0.68 -0.41 -21.80
CA THR A 85 0.26 -1.73 -22.30
C THR A 85 0.62 -1.80 -23.78
N GLN A 86 1.74 -2.44 -24.13
CA GLN A 86 1.94 -2.89 -25.50
C GLN A 86 1.24 -4.25 -25.63
N THR A 87 0.09 -4.26 -26.29
CA THR A 87 -0.44 -5.49 -26.90
C THR A 87 0.67 -6.08 -27.76
N LYS A 88 1.01 -7.33 -27.47
CA LYS A 88 1.98 -8.17 -28.19
C LYS A 88 2.02 -7.82 -29.69
N PRO A 89 3.17 -7.48 -30.27
CA PRO A 89 3.24 -7.28 -31.71
C PRO A 89 2.83 -8.58 -32.38
N GLU A 90 1.75 -8.54 -33.15
CA GLU A 90 1.42 -9.60 -34.09
C GLU A 90 2.64 -9.79 -34.98
N ALA A 91 3.14 -11.03 -35.04
CA ALA A 91 4.21 -11.38 -35.95
C ALA A 91 3.70 -11.11 -37.36
N VAL A 92 4.20 -10.02 -37.96
CA VAL A 92 4.09 -9.81 -39.41
C VAL A 92 4.97 -10.88 -40.03
N ASN A 93 4.35 -11.97 -40.46
CA ASN A 93 4.97 -12.91 -41.38
C ASN A 93 4.97 -12.25 -42.76
N ASP A 94 6.15 -11.88 -43.24
CA ASP A 94 6.49 -11.78 -44.66
C ASP A 94 7.86 -12.44 -44.87
#